data_AF-A0A415ELY7-F1
#
_entry.id   AF-A0A415ELY7-F1
#
_cell.length_a   1.000
_cell.length_b   1.000
_cell.length_c   1.000
_cell.angle_alpha   90.00
_cell.angle_beta   90.00
_cell.angle_gamma   90.00
#
_symmetry.space_group_name_H-M   'P 1'
#
loop_
_entity.id
_entity.type
_entity.pdbx_description
1 polymer ?
#
loop_
_entity_poly.entity_id
_entity_poly.type
_entity_poly.pdbx_seq_one_letter_code
_entity_poly.pdbx_strand_id
1 'polypeptide(L)'
;MFSFKKKKEVINLPELSNFNERTYPKKLKKIVAQLETCKSEDLNYIAECILQKMGYTVQNIDGYKDGGIDVYAFSNNKKAIAVQCKAWNPQKTTERISKPLVAAFKGIFPDKGFPNGLFITTHFFTDQALEIAGENLLLVDRKKLIELLAHFYPEMISELFYYKTLTELEDCKSCKNGKKLKLYNKKKRNYYYICETCGEYSSFNYSS
;
A
#
# COMPACT_ATOMS: atom_id res chain seq x y z
N MET A 1 -14.25 -21.49 20.87
CA MET A 1 -15.05 -21.60 19.63
C MET A 1 -15.77 -20.27 19.42
N PHE A 2 -15.15 -19.31 18.73
CA PHE A 2 -15.69 -17.95 18.59
C PHE A 2 -16.50 -17.84 17.28
N SER A 3 -17.81 -17.67 17.42
CA SER A 3 -18.75 -17.50 16.31
C SER A 3 -18.81 -16.02 15.93
N PHE A 4 -18.25 -15.66 14.77
CA PHE A 4 -18.45 -14.35 14.17
C PHE A 4 -19.70 -14.40 13.28
N LYS A 5 -20.86 -13.98 13.81
CA LYS A 5 -21.99 -13.57 12.96
C LYS A 5 -21.60 -12.25 12.29
N LYS A 6 -21.14 -12.28 11.04
CA LYS A 6 -21.04 -11.09 10.19
C LYS A 6 -22.45 -10.50 10.03
N LYS A 7 -22.70 -9.35 10.66
CA LYS A 7 -23.83 -8.48 10.29
C LYS A 7 -23.62 -8.12 8.81
N LYS A 8 -24.63 -8.36 7.97
CA LYS A 8 -24.68 -7.75 6.64
C LYS A 8 -24.93 -6.26 6.87
N GLU A 9 -23.89 -5.45 6.79
CA GLU A 9 -24.04 -4.00 6.72
C GLU A 9 -24.65 -3.68 5.35
N VAL A 10 -25.86 -3.12 5.38
CA VAL A 10 -26.51 -2.54 4.21
C VAL A 10 -25.91 -1.14 4.07
N ILE A 11 -25.11 -0.93 3.02
CA ILE A 11 -24.47 0.36 2.74
C ILE A 11 -25.58 1.41 2.53
N ASN A 12 -25.53 2.50 3.28
CA ASN A 12 -26.55 3.54 3.22
C ASN A 12 -26.29 4.47 2.03
N LEU A 13 -27.31 4.78 1.22
CA LEU A 13 -27.18 5.56 -0.01
C LEU A 13 -26.55 6.97 0.17
N PRO A 14 -26.76 7.69 1.30
CA PRO A 14 -26.06 8.93 1.61
C PRO A 14 -24.57 8.76 1.96
N GLU A 15 -24.11 7.58 2.40
CA GLU A 15 -22.67 7.33 2.60
C GLU A 15 -21.92 7.29 1.26
N LEU A 16 -22.63 7.00 0.15
CA LEU A 16 -22.08 7.02 -1.21
C LEU A 16 -21.94 8.43 -1.80
N SER A 17 -22.50 9.48 -1.17
CA SER A 17 -22.33 10.85 -1.70
C SER A 17 -20.87 11.33 -1.60
N ASN A 18 -20.13 10.81 -0.62
CA ASN A 18 -18.71 11.13 -0.41
C ASN A 18 -17.78 10.26 -1.26
N PHE A 19 -18.30 9.29 -2.03
CA PHE A 19 -17.51 8.36 -2.84
C PHE A 19 -16.64 9.06 -3.91
N ASN A 20 -17.00 10.29 -4.28
CA ASN A 20 -16.25 11.08 -5.26
C ASN A 20 -15.18 11.99 -4.62
N GLU A 21 -15.09 12.07 -3.29
CA GLU A 21 -14.07 12.88 -2.63
C GLU A 21 -12.76 12.10 -2.50
N ARG A 22 -11.65 12.72 -2.91
CA ARG A 22 -10.32 12.10 -2.68
C ARG A 22 -10.00 12.08 -1.20
N THR A 23 -9.96 10.88 -0.62
CA THR A 23 -9.65 10.67 0.80
C THR A 23 -8.15 10.58 1.14
N TYR A 24 -7.26 10.78 0.16
CA TYR A 24 -5.81 10.58 0.28
C TYR A 24 -4.94 11.63 -0.43
N PRO A 25 -3.71 11.89 0.08
CA PRO A 25 -2.78 12.83 -0.56
C PRO A 25 -2.30 12.35 -1.94
N LYS A 26 -2.23 13.27 -2.92
CA LYS A 26 -1.66 12.98 -4.26
C LYS A 26 -0.21 12.48 -4.19
N LYS A 27 0.59 13.02 -3.27
CA LYS A 27 1.99 12.61 -3.02
C LYS A 27 2.05 11.13 -2.62
N LEU A 28 1.20 10.71 -1.67
CA LEU A 28 1.12 9.32 -1.22
C LEU A 28 0.83 8.37 -2.38
N LYS A 29 -0.18 8.68 -3.20
CA LYS A 29 -0.50 7.87 -4.40
C LYS A 29 0.70 7.73 -5.34
N LYS A 30 1.38 8.84 -5.64
CA LYS A 30 2.53 8.84 -6.54
C LYS A 30 3.65 7.92 -6.03
N ILE A 31 3.93 7.96 -4.73
CA ILE A 31 4.93 7.12 -4.10
C ILE A 31 4.51 5.65 -4.15
N VAL A 32 3.27 5.33 -3.74
CA VAL A 32 2.77 3.95 -3.70
C VAL A 32 2.73 3.32 -5.10
N ALA A 33 2.44 4.11 -6.14
CA ALA A 33 2.52 3.66 -7.53
C ALA A 33 3.94 3.21 -7.95
N GLN A 34 4.97 3.69 -7.26
CA GLN A 34 6.39 3.42 -7.53
C GLN A 34 7.09 2.79 -6.32
N LEU A 35 6.35 2.02 -5.50
CA LEU A 35 6.83 1.47 -4.22
C LEU A 35 8.10 0.61 -4.35
N GLU A 36 8.35 0.01 -5.51
CA GLU A 36 9.57 -0.80 -5.75
C GLU A 36 10.86 0.04 -5.79
N THR A 37 10.74 1.32 -6.14
CA THR A 37 11.86 2.23 -6.38
C THR A 37 11.79 3.47 -5.49
N CYS A 38 10.91 3.47 -4.49
CA CYS A 38 10.77 4.62 -3.60
C CYS A 38 12.04 4.81 -2.76
N LYS A 39 12.31 6.06 -2.39
CA LYS A 39 13.46 6.38 -1.54
C LYS A 39 13.12 6.14 -0.06
N SER A 40 14.12 6.27 0.81
CA SER A 40 13.92 6.15 2.26
C SER A 40 12.93 7.19 2.78
N GLU A 41 13.04 8.44 2.32
CA GLU A 41 12.17 9.54 2.75
C GLU A 41 10.72 9.33 2.29
N ASP A 42 10.53 8.65 1.16
CA ASP A 42 9.23 8.28 0.64
C ASP A 42 8.56 7.21 1.53
N LEU A 43 9.33 6.21 1.99
CA LEU A 43 8.82 5.18 2.90
C LEU A 43 8.53 5.75 4.30
N ASN A 44 9.37 6.67 4.78
CA ASN A 44 9.11 7.43 6.01
C ASN A 44 7.76 8.17 5.91
N TYR A 45 7.52 8.84 4.78
CA TYR A 45 6.25 9.54 4.52
C TYR A 45 5.05 8.59 4.44
N ILE A 46 5.19 7.38 3.87
CA ILE A 46 4.13 6.36 3.92
C ILE A 46 3.81 5.98 5.36
N ALA A 47 4.84 5.72 6.18
CA ALA A 47 4.66 5.36 7.59
C ALA A 47 3.93 6.47 8.37
N GLU A 48 4.29 7.72 8.14
CA GLU A 48 3.59 8.88 8.71
C GLU A 48 2.12 8.88 8.35
N CYS A 49 1.80 8.72 7.05
CA CYS A 49 0.42 8.72 6.57
C CYS A 49 -0.40 7.60 7.20
N ILE A 50 0.16 6.41 7.36
CA ILE A 50 -0.53 5.27 8.00
C ILE A 50 -0.77 5.57 9.49
N LEU A 51 0.25 6.02 10.21
CA LEU A 51 0.15 6.32 11.64
C LEU A 51 -0.81 7.48 11.93
N GLN A 52 -0.84 8.51 11.09
CA GLN A 52 -1.83 9.59 11.18
C GLN A 52 -3.25 9.08 10.98
N LYS A 53 -3.49 8.16 10.02
CA LYS A 53 -4.79 7.51 9.85
C LYS A 53 -5.19 6.62 11.02
N MET A 54 -4.21 6.07 11.73
CA MET A 54 -4.42 5.35 13.00
C MET A 54 -4.71 6.28 14.18
N GLY A 55 -4.64 7.61 14.01
CA GLY A 55 -4.94 8.60 15.03
C GLY A 55 -3.74 9.05 15.87
N TYR A 56 -2.51 8.72 15.48
CA TYR A 56 -1.31 9.21 16.16
C TYR A 56 -0.89 10.59 15.68
N THR A 57 -0.33 11.39 16.59
CA THR A 57 0.50 12.53 16.22
C THR A 57 1.86 12.02 15.80
N VAL A 58 2.39 12.47 14.67
CA VAL A 58 3.62 11.91 14.08
C VAL A 58 4.69 12.98 13.89
N GLN A 59 5.94 12.62 14.13
CA GLN A 59 7.13 13.44 13.85
C GLN A 59 8.14 12.61 13.05
N ASN A 60 8.52 13.10 11.88
CA ASN A 60 9.64 12.56 11.10
C ASN A 60 10.95 13.07 11.69
N ILE A 61 11.90 12.17 11.93
CA ILE A 61 13.23 12.48 12.47
C ILE A 61 14.37 12.04 11.52
N ASP A 62 14.03 11.40 10.41
CA ASP A 62 14.89 10.98 9.29
C ASP A 62 16.23 10.36 9.72
N GLY A 63 16.22 9.53 10.76
CA GLY A 63 17.41 8.84 11.27
C GLY A 63 18.52 9.75 11.81
N TYR A 64 18.39 11.08 11.75
CA TYR A 64 19.48 12.05 11.90
C TYR A 64 20.05 12.13 13.33
N LYS A 65 19.37 11.56 14.33
CA LYS A 65 19.75 11.70 15.75
C LYS A 65 19.79 10.40 16.57
N ASP A 66 19.14 9.33 16.12
CA ASP A 66 18.74 8.25 17.04
C ASP A 66 19.15 6.83 16.64
N GLY A 67 20.04 6.68 15.63
CA GLY A 67 20.75 5.42 15.39
C GLY A 67 19.91 4.29 14.77
N GLY A 68 18.74 4.61 14.21
CA GLY A 68 17.89 3.62 13.55
C GLY A 68 16.39 3.85 13.64
N ILE A 69 15.92 4.96 14.25
CA ILE A 69 14.50 5.35 14.22
C ILE A 69 14.32 6.49 13.21
N ASP A 70 13.33 6.34 12.33
CA ASP A 70 13.02 7.29 11.26
C ASP A 70 11.77 8.13 11.56
N VAL A 71 10.79 7.56 12.28
CA VAL A 71 9.54 8.22 12.63
C VAL A 71 9.14 7.97 14.08
N TYR A 72 8.65 9.00 14.75
CA TYR A 72 8.04 8.95 16.08
C TYR A 72 6.54 9.11 16.01
N ALA A 73 5.81 8.21 16.67
CA ALA A 73 4.36 8.32 16.86
C ALA A 73 4.03 8.55 18.34
N PHE A 74 3.10 9.45 18.58
CA PHE A 74 2.64 9.85 19.90
C PHE A 74 1.13 9.64 20.03
N SER A 75 0.73 9.17 21.21
CA SER A 75 -0.67 9.08 21.62
C SER A 75 -0.85 9.88 22.90
N ASN A 76 -1.79 10.83 22.92
CA ASN A 76 -2.01 11.73 24.06
C ASN A 76 -0.70 12.38 24.57
N ASN A 77 0.12 12.89 23.63
CA ASN A 77 1.43 13.51 23.88
C ASN A 77 2.49 12.60 24.55
N LYS A 78 2.27 11.28 24.59
CA LYS A 78 3.23 10.29 25.08
C LYS A 78 3.81 9.48 23.93
N LYS A 79 5.09 9.13 24.02
CA LYS A 79 5.77 8.22 23.08
C LYS A 79 5.01 6.90 23.02
N ALA A 80 4.58 6.51 21.81
CA ALA A 80 3.76 5.33 21.61
C ALA A 80 4.46 4.29 20.74
N ILE A 81 4.95 4.71 19.56
CA ILE A 81 5.59 3.83 18.58
C ILE A 81 6.83 4.51 18.02
N ALA A 82 7.96 3.81 18.04
CA ALA A 82 9.12 4.14 17.23
C ALA A 82 9.03 3.37 15.91
N VAL A 83 9.42 3.99 14.79
CA VAL A 83 9.39 3.33 13.48
C VAL A 83 10.77 3.32 12.83
N GLN A 84 11.18 2.17 12.31
CA GLN A 84 12.28 2.08 11.36
C GLN A 84 11.74 1.72 9.97
N CYS A 85 12.25 2.40 8.96
CA CYS A 85 11.92 2.19 7.55
C CYS A 85 13.17 1.74 6.77
N LYS A 86 13.02 0.68 5.97
CA LYS A 86 14.07 0.22 5.03
C LYS A 86 13.50 0.07 3.62
N ALA A 87 13.70 1.11 2.80
CA ALA A 87 13.29 1.15 1.40
C ALA A 87 14.26 0.40 0.48
N TRP A 88 14.32 -0.94 0.60
CA TRP A 88 15.15 -1.77 -0.27
C TRP A 88 14.40 -2.10 -1.55
N ASN A 89 15.09 -2.02 -2.69
CA ASN A 89 14.52 -2.32 -3.99
C ASN A 89 14.64 -3.83 -4.27
N PRO A 90 13.53 -4.59 -4.28
CA PRO A 90 13.58 -6.04 -4.47
C PRO A 90 14.01 -6.47 -5.88
N GLN A 91 14.04 -5.54 -6.86
CA GLN A 91 14.58 -5.79 -8.20
C GLN A 91 16.11 -5.65 -8.27
N LYS A 92 16.74 -5.03 -7.26
CA LYS A 92 18.19 -4.80 -7.20
C LYS A 92 18.89 -5.52 -6.07
N THR A 93 18.16 -5.86 -5.01
CA THR A 93 18.70 -6.46 -3.80
C THR A 93 18.11 -7.85 -3.61
N THR A 94 18.96 -8.88 -3.63
CA THR A 94 18.54 -10.27 -3.37
C THR A 94 18.49 -10.59 -1.88
N GLU A 95 19.24 -9.85 -1.06
CA GLU A 95 19.24 -9.99 0.39
C GLU A 95 17.90 -9.54 0.99
N ARG A 96 17.45 -10.28 1.99
CA ARG A 96 16.27 -9.98 2.79
C ARG A 96 16.68 -9.29 4.10
N ILE A 97 15.74 -8.61 4.75
CA ILE A 97 15.98 -8.00 6.06
C ILE A 97 16.29 -9.11 7.08
N SER A 98 17.51 -9.08 7.60
CA SER A 98 18.08 -10.13 8.43
C SER A 98 17.82 -9.92 9.92
N LYS A 99 17.99 -11.00 10.70
CA LYS A 99 17.85 -10.98 12.16
C LYS A 99 18.72 -9.90 12.84
N PRO A 100 20.00 -9.69 12.48
CA PRO A 100 20.80 -8.61 13.08
C PRO A 100 20.19 -7.21 12.92
N LEU A 101 19.60 -6.90 11.76
CA LEU A 101 18.96 -5.60 11.53
C LEU A 101 17.74 -5.40 12.44
N VAL A 102 16.90 -6.44 12.54
CA VAL A 102 15.71 -6.39 13.41
C VAL A 102 16.12 -6.36 14.89
N ALA A 103 17.15 -7.10 15.29
CA ALA A 103 17.65 -7.12 16.66
C ALA A 103 18.21 -5.75 17.09
N ALA A 104 18.94 -5.07 16.20
CA ALA A 104 19.44 -3.72 16.46
C ALA A 104 18.27 -2.75 16.76
N PHE A 105 17.25 -2.73 15.91
CA PHE A 105 16.06 -1.90 16.14
C PHE A 105 15.33 -2.26 17.44
N LYS A 106 15.20 -3.56 17.71
CA LYS A 106 14.55 -4.08 18.92
C LYS A 106 15.22 -3.61 20.21
N GLY A 107 16.54 -3.42 20.20
CA GLY A 107 17.27 -2.82 21.32
C GLY A 107 17.08 -1.31 21.44
N ILE A 108 16.96 -0.61 20.30
CA ILE A 108 16.96 0.87 20.28
C ILE A 108 15.64 1.47 20.77
N PHE A 109 14.48 0.96 20.33
CA PHE A 109 13.21 1.65 20.63
C PHE A 109 12.85 1.70 22.13
N PRO A 110 13.10 0.65 22.94
CA PRO A 110 12.86 0.71 24.39
C PRO A 110 13.80 1.70 25.07
N ASP A 111 15.07 1.72 24.69
CA ASP A 111 16.09 2.65 25.22
C ASP A 111 15.72 4.11 24.94
N LYS A 112 15.00 4.37 23.85
CA LYS A 112 14.46 5.69 23.49
C LYS A 112 13.13 6.00 24.17
N GLY A 113 12.64 5.13 25.06
CA GLY A 113 11.40 5.32 25.84
C GLY A 113 10.12 5.05 25.05
N PHE A 114 10.19 4.32 23.94
CA PHE A 114 9.00 3.87 23.22
C PHE A 114 8.59 2.49 23.70
N PRO A 115 7.31 2.28 24.07
CA PRO A 115 6.84 0.97 24.49
C PRO A 115 6.72 -0.02 23.33
N ASN A 116 6.52 0.46 22.11
CA ASN A 116 6.35 -0.37 20.91
C ASN A 116 7.27 0.08 19.76
N GLY A 117 7.64 -0.87 18.92
CA GLY A 117 8.38 -0.68 17.68
C GLY A 117 7.59 -1.13 16.45
N LEU A 118 7.82 -0.44 15.34
CA LEU A 118 7.29 -0.79 14.01
C LEU A 118 8.45 -0.80 13.01
N PHE A 119 8.73 -1.94 12.39
CA PHE A 119 9.74 -2.05 11.35
C PHE A 119 9.04 -2.24 10.01
N ILE A 120 9.19 -1.28 9.10
CA ILE A 120 8.60 -1.30 7.76
C ILE A 120 9.69 -1.49 6.72
N THR A 121 9.46 -2.37 5.74
CA THR A 121 10.32 -2.48 4.56
C THR A 121 9.49 -2.66 3.29
N THR A 122 10.02 -2.19 2.17
CA THR A 122 9.50 -2.49 0.81
C THR A 122 9.96 -3.84 0.28
N HIS A 123 10.74 -4.58 1.07
CA HIS A 123 11.28 -5.90 0.77
C HIS A 123 10.70 -6.95 1.73
N PHE A 124 11.39 -8.07 1.95
CA PHE A 124 10.94 -9.18 2.78
C PHE A 124 11.92 -9.45 3.93
N PHE A 125 11.40 -9.96 5.05
CA PHE A 125 12.21 -10.47 6.16
C PHE A 125 12.69 -11.90 5.90
N THR A 126 13.79 -12.29 6.53
CA THR A 126 14.13 -13.70 6.70
C THR A 126 13.28 -14.33 7.80
N ASP A 127 13.13 -15.66 7.78
CA ASP A 127 12.38 -16.37 8.82
C ASP A 127 12.98 -16.13 10.22
N GLN A 128 14.31 -16.13 10.32
CA GLN A 128 15.05 -15.80 11.55
C GLN A 128 14.78 -14.37 12.06
N ALA A 129 14.50 -13.42 11.16
CA ALA A 129 14.14 -12.05 11.55
C ALA A 129 12.71 -12.00 12.08
N LEU A 130 11.80 -12.78 11.50
CA LEU A 130 10.42 -12.92 11.98
C LEU A 130 10.34 -13.58 13.35
N GLU A 131 11.17 -14.59 13.62
CA GLU A 131 11.23 -15.30 14.91
C GLU A 131 11.53 -14.40 16.11
N ILE A 132 12.27 -13.31 15.89
CA ILE A 132 12.64 -12.40 16.98
C ILE A 132 11.67 -11.23 17.16
N ALA A 133 10.62 -11.15 16.33
CA ALA A 133 9.51 -10.25 16.58
C ALA A 133 8.89 -10.61 17.94
N GLY A 134 8.90 -9.65 18.87
CA GLY A 134 8.24 -9.80 20.17
C GLY A 134 6.82 -9.22 20.15
N GLU A 135 6.13 -9.28 21.27
CA GLU A 135 4.78 -8.69 21.42
C GLU A 135 4.77 -7.17 21.18
N ASN A 136 5.89 -6.50 21.44
CA ASN A 136 6.05 -5.06 21.31
C ASN A 136 6.73 -4.62 20.01
N LEU A 137 6.97 -5.52 19.05
CA LEU A 137 7.61 -5.20 17.77
C LEU A 137 6.81 -5.79 16.60
N LEU A 138 6.21 -4.92 15.79
CA LEU A 138 5.52 -5.31 14.57
C LEU A 138 6.47 -5.21 13.36
N LEU A 139 6.57 -6.31 12.60
CA LEU A 139 7.31 -6.37 11.34
C LEU A 139 6.35 -6.34 10.15
N VAL A 140 6.49 -5.30 9.32
CA VAL A 140 5.68 -5.02 8.14
C VAL A 140 6.56 -5.10 6.90
N ASP A 141 6.46 -6.23 6.20
CA ASP A 141 7.11 -6.42 4.91
C ASP A 141 6.28 -5.79 3.79
N ARG A 142 6.76 -5.94 2.56
CA ARG A 142 6.07 -5.46 1.36
C ARG A 142 4.60 -5.85 1.30
N LYS A 143 4.28 -7.11 1.56
CA LYS A 143 2.91 -7.62 1.43
C LYS A 143 2.02 -6.98 2.49
N LYS A 144 2.46 -7.01 3.75
CA LYS A 144 1.72 -6.40 4.87
C LYS A 144 1.60 -4.89 4.71
N LEU A 145 2.58 -4.22 4.12
CA LEU A 145 2.51 -2.79 3.83
C LEU A 145 1.39 -2.48 2.83
N ILE A 146 1.26 -3.28 1.78
CA ILE A 146 0.15 -3.15 0.81
C ILE A 146 -1.19 -3.44 1.48
N GLU A 147 -1.27 -4.44 2.36
CA GLU A 147 -2.48 -4.74 3.14
C GLU A 147 -2.90 -3.58 4.05
N LEU A 148 -1.94 -2.95 4.74
CA LEU A 148 -2.20 -1.74 5.56
C LEU A 148 -2.64 -0.55 4.71
N LEU A 149 -2.01 -0.33 3.56
CA LEU A 149 -2.41 0.72 2.63
C LEU A 149 -3.83 0.46 2.08
N ALA A 150 -4.17 -0.79 1.77
CA ALA A 150 -5.52 -1.14 1.33
C ALA A 150 -6.56 -0.95 2.43
N HIS A 151 -6.18 -1.18 3.69
CA HIS A 151 -7.05 -0.96 4.84
C HIS A 151 -7.33 0.53 5.08
N PHE A 152 -6.29 1.38 5.12
CA PHE A 152 -6.43 2.80 5.43
C PHE A 152 -6.74 3.69 4.23
N TYR A 153 -6.45 3.22 3.01
CA TYR A 153 -6.59 3.96 1.76
C TYR A 153 -7.19 3.08 0.64
N PRO A 154 -8.37 2.47 0.85
CA PRO A 154 -8.96 1.52 -0.08
C PRO A 154 -9.17 2.12 -1.48
N GLU A 155 -9.70 3.34 -1.56
CA GLU A 155 -9.94 4.05 -2.83
C GLU A 155 -8.65 4.24 -3.64
N MET A 156 -7.55 4.61 -2.97
CA MET A 156 -6.25 4.79 -3.61
C MET A 156 -5.73 3.49 -4.20
N ILE A 157 -5.81 2.40 -3.42
CA ILE A 157 -5.35 1.09 -3.86
C ILE A 157 -6.23 0.56 -4.98
N SER A 158 -7.55 0.74 -4.91
CA SER A 158 -8.47 0.41 -6.00
C SER A 158 -8.17 1.21 -7.27
N GLU A 159 -7.91 2.51 -7.17
CA GLU A 159 -7.52 3.35 -8.31
C GLU A 159 -6.21 2.85 -8.95
N LEU A 160 -5.17 2.58 -8.13
CA LEU A 160 -3.88 2.08 -8.63
C LEU A 160 -4.01 0.69 -9.27
N PHE A 161 -4.80 -0.20 -8.67
CA PHE A 161 -5.07 -1.53 -9.23
C PHE A 161 -5.80 -1.42 -10.56
N TYR A 162 -6.85 -0.59 -10.64
CA TYR A 162 -7.57 -0.32 -11.88
C TYR A 162 -6.63 0.14 -13.00
N TYR A 163 -5.81 1.16 -12.75
CA TYR A 163 -4.84 1.63 -13.76
C TYR A 163 -3.83 0.56 -14.15
N LYS A 164 -3.39 -0.30 -13.22
CA LYS A 164 -2.52 -1.42 -13.53
C LYS A 164 -3.21 -2.44 -14.45
N THR A 165 -4.47 -2.80 -14.18
CA THR A 165 -5.24 -3.67 -15.09
C THR A 165 -5.45 -3.06 -16.47
N LEU A 166 -5.60 -1.73 -16.54
CA LEU A 166 -5.69 -1.00 -17.80
C LEU A 166 -4.39 -1.07 -18.61
N THR A 167 -3.21 -1.04 -17.97
CA THR A 167 -1.94 -1.14 -18.70
C THR A 167 -1.75 -2.48 -19.41
N GLU A 168 -2.44 -3.53 -18.99
CA GLU A 168 -2.44 -4.84 -19.65
C GLU A 168 -3.33 -4.88 -20.90
N LEU A 169 -4.18 -3.86 -21.09
CA LEU A 169 -5.08 -3.75 -22.23
C LEU A 169 -4.44 -2.99 -23.39
N GLU A 170 -4.86 -3.36 -24.60
CA GLU A 170 -4.46 -2.67 -25.83
C GLU A 170 -4.93 -1.22 -25.84
N ASP A 171 -4.06 -0.33 -26.31
CA ASP A 171 -4.41 1.07 -26.55
C ASP A 171 -5.43 1.20 -27.67
N CYS A 172 -6.39 2.11 -27.50
CA CYS A 172 -7.29 2.52 -28.55
C CYS A 172 -6.51 3.29 -29.63
N LYS A 173 -6.44 2.71 -30.83
CA LYS A 173 -5.74 3.31 -31.97
C LYS A 173 -6.36 4.62 -32.46
N SER A 174 -7.65 4.85 -32.22
CA SER A 174 -8.33 6.09 -32.64
C SER A 174 -8.03 7.26 -31.70
N CYS A 175 -8.35 7.14 -30.41
CA CYS A 175 -8.19 8.28 -29.49
C CYS A 175 -6.80 8.34 -28.83
N LYS A 176 -6.01 7.27 -28.88
CA LYS A 176 -4.68 7.13 -28.26
C LYS A 176 -4.61 7.36 -26.74
N ASN A 177 -5.75 7.64 -26.11
CA ASN A 177 -5.86 7.99 -24.70
C ASN A 177 -6.64 6.96 -23.87
N GLY A 178 -7.37 6.05 -24.53
CA GLY A 178 -8.22 5.05 -23.87
C GLY A 178 -7.77 3.62 -24.12
N LYS A 179 -8.28 2.69 -23.31
CA LYS A 179 -8.00 1.25 -23.40
C LYS A 179 -9.16 0.44 -23.99
N LYS A 180 -8.85 -0.64 -24.72
CA LYS A 180 -9.85 -1.54 -25.31
C LYS A 180 -10.28 -2.65 -24.34
N LEU A 181 -11.57 -2.69 -24.02
CA LEU A 181 -12.21 -3.75 -23.23
C LEU A 181 -12.80 -4.82 -24.14
N LYS A 182 -12.49 -6.09 -23.87
CA LYS A 182 -13.10 -7.25 -24.56
C LYS A 182 -14.43 -7.62 -23.93
N LEU A 183 -15.52 -7.52 -24.68
CA LEU A 183 -16.89 -7.80 -24.24
C LEU A 183 -17.50 -8.94 -25.04
N TYR A 184 -18.36 -9.74 -24.42
CA TYR A 184 -19.10 -10.82 -25.08
C TYR A 184 -20.50 -10.38 -25.51
N ASN A 185 -20.80 -10.51 -26.79
CA ASN A 185 -22.14 -10.29 -27.33
C ASN A 185 -22.94 -11.59 -27.31
N LYS A 186 -23.89 -11.72 -26.38
CA LYS A 186 -24.74 -12.91 -26.26
C LYS A 186 -25.57 -13.20 -27.52
N LYS A 187 -26.07 -12.15 -28.20
CA LYS A 187 -26.94 -12.31 -29.38
C LYS A 187 -26.16 -12.82 -30.58
N LYS A 188 -24.96 -12.26 -30.83
CA LYS A 188 -24.08 -12.65 -31.93
C LYS A 188 -23.12 -13.79 -31.59
N ARG A 189 -23.12 -14.24 -30.32
CA ARG A 189 -22.24 -15.27 -29.75
C ARG A 189 -20.74 -15.04 -30.05
N ASN A 190 -20.31 -13.78 -30.11
CA ASN A 190 -18.92 -13.40 -30.41
C ASN A 190 -18.39 -12.39 -29.40
N TYR A 191 -17.08 -12.15 -29.44
CA TYR A 191 -16.46 -11.07 -28.68
C TYR A 191 -16.30 -9.82 -29.55
N TYR A 192 -16.38 -8.66 -28.92
CA TYR A 192 -16.06 -7.37 -29.53
C TYR A 192 -15.24 -6.54 -28.55
N TYR A 193 -14.61 -5.49 -29.07
CA TYR A 193 -13.85 -4.56 -28.25
C TYR A 193 -14.50 -3.18 -28.26
N ILE A 194 -14.51 -2.52 -27.11
CA ILE A 194 -14.93 -1.12 -26.97
C ILE A 194 -13.85 -0.33 -26.23
N CYS A 195 -13.57 0.89 -26.68
CA CYS A 195 -12.71 1.82 -25.94
C CYS A 195 -13.47 2.41 -24.74
N GLU A 196 -12.90 2.38 -23.54
CA GLU A 196 -13.56 2.96 -22.36
C GLU A 196 -13.70 4.48 -22.41
N THR A 197 -12.81 5.18 -23.15
CA THR A 197 -12.80 6.65 -23.20
C THR A 197 -13.67 7.19 -24.33
N CYS A 198 -13.46 6.73 -25.57
CA CYS A 198 -14.14 7.29 -26.75
C CYS A 198 -15.27 6.41 -27.29
N GLY A 199 -15.51 5.24 -26.70
CA GLY A 199 -16.56 4.33 -27.15
C GLY A 199 -16.27 3.66 -28.51
N GLU A 200 -15.07 3.83 -29.08
CA GLU A 200 -14.73 3.22 -30.37
C GLU A 200 -14.94 1.70 -30.32
N TYR A 201 -15.69 1.20 -31.30
CA TYR A 201 -16.05 -0.20 -31.44
C TYR A 201 -15.16 -0.88 -32.50
N SER A 202 -14.59 -2.04 -32.17
CA SER A 202 -13.97 -2.93 -33.16
C SER A 202 -14.38 -4.38 -32.91
N SER A 203 -15.11 -4.98 -33.84
CA SER A 203 -15.38 -6.41 -33.88
C SER A 203 -14.31 -7.13 -34.70
N PHE A 204 -13.51 -7.99 -34.07
CA PHE A 204 -12.77 -8.99 -34.82
C PHE A 204 -13.73 -10.13 -35.14
N ASN A 205 -14.18 -10.22 -36.39
CA ASN A 205 -14.67 -11.50 -36.90
C ASN A 205 -13.43 -12.38 -37.04
N TYR A 206 -13.28 -13.40 -36.20
CA TYR A 206 -12.43 -14.53 -36.56
C TYR A 206 -13.09 -15.17 -37.79
N SER A 207 -12.60 -14.81 -38.98
CA SER A 207 -12.71 -15.71 -40.12
C SER A 207 -11.89 -16.95 -39.75
N SER A 208 -12.64 -18.05 -39.58
CA SER A 208 -12.19 -19.44 -39.46
C SER A 208 -11.04 -19.80 -40.38
#